data_AF-A0A2J0M3M8-F1
#
_entry.id   AF-A0A2J0M3M8-F1
#
_cell.length_a   1.000
_cell.length_b   1.000
_cell.length_c   1.000
_cell.angle_alpha   90.00
_cell.angle_beta   90.00
_cell.angle_gamma   90.00
#
_symmetry.space_group_name_H-M   'P 1'
#
loop_
_entity.id
_entity.type
_entity.pdbx_description
1 polymer ?
#
loop_
_entity_poly.entity_id
_entity_poly.type
_entity_poly.pdbx_seq_one_letter_code
_entity_poly.pdbx_strand_id
1 'polypeptide(L)'
;MSKLQKTLLSKKLNNVLIASIIITMSILDLSLVLLPTKPIKALLYAPAESSGTTAPKTPTEFKAIPGDSQITLSWKAPTQNEDDSTLENLAGYEIYRSMDNINFSNLSGNSIAGGIFRKNILITETIYIDRDVINGIIYYYKLAAFNTRGYYSESSILSSGVVPTPQIIPTNTSITINEGAQETTSQGVILTLSATNAAQMLVGNTSDFIGVSWEPYATSKSWILTSGDGLKTVYVSFKSSTGGVSETISDTITLRAPEEETEIPEKPTEEPPKETASTQELGVTIKKVIEEEKKLVTKVDKNLSKRVSGNILLQVEKRGEAWYVYPNNEKKYYLGRPKDAFDVMKKLGLGATHEFISSHTIFPSRVLGKILLDVEQHGEAYYIYPKDKRAYYLDRPADAFRIMKELGLGITNSDIRKIDVGEIR
;
A
#
# COMPACT_ATOMS: atom_id res chain seq x y z
N MET A 1 -77.79 33.22 9.87
CA MET A 1 -76.76 33.60 8.86
C MET A 1 -75.60 32.59 8.96
N SER A 2 -75.79 31.33 8.56
CA SER A 2 -75.36 30.76 7.26
C SER A 2 -73.86 30.91 6.94
N LYS A 3 -73.01 30.18 7.67
CA LYS A 3 -72.11 29.09 7.22
C LYS A 3 -71.20 29.38 6.00
N LEU A 4 -69.90 29.47 6.30
CA LEU A 4 -68.76 29.16 5.43
C LEU A 4 -68.97 27.83 4.68
N GLN A 5 -68.85 27.84 3.35
CA GLN A 5 -68.14 26.85 2.50
C GLN A 5 -68.45 27.07 1.00
N LYS A 6 -67.45 26.72 0.17
CA LYS A 6 -67.46 26.43 -1.28
C LYS A 6 -67.00 27.52 -2.27
N THR A 7 -65.74 27.39 -2.67
CA THR A 7 -65.27 27.04 -4.03
C THR A 7 -66.07 27.56 -5.23
N LEU A 8 -65.51 28.50 -6.00
CA LEU A 8 -64.96 28.32 -7.36
C LEU A 8 -64.57 29.69 -7.94
N LEU A 9 -63.31 29.83 -8.34
CA LEU A 9 -62.72 31.05 -8.86
C LEU A 9 -63.17 31.26 -10.33
N SER A 10 -63.76 32.43 -10.57
CA SER A 10 -63.97 33.11 -11.84
C SER A 10 -62.63 33.39 -12.56
N LYS A 11 -62.46 33.80 -13.82
CA LYS A 11 -63.29 34.24 -14.96
C LYS A 11 -62.28 34.47 -16.11
N LYS A 12 -62.71 34.21 -17.35
CA LYS A 12 -62.40 34.92 -18.63
C LYS A 12 -60.94 35.23 -19.02
N LEU A 13 -60.57 34.80 -20.24
CA LEU A 13 -59.92 35.70 -21.19
C LEU A 13 -60.37 35.40 -22.63
N ASN A 14 -60.67 36.46 -23.38
CA ASN A 14 -61.10 36.51 -24.78
C ASN A 14 -59.90 36.86 -25.69
N ASN A 15 -59.98 36.39 -26.95
CA ASN A 15 -59.58 37.06 -28.22
C ASN A 15 -58.12 37.11 -28.76
N VAL A 16 -57.93 36.42 -29.93
CA VAL A 16 -57.63 36.97 -31.29
C VAL A 16 -56.18 37.07 -31.86
N LEU A 17 -55.99 36.45 -33.06
CA LEU A 17 -55.06 36.71 -34.22
C LEU A 17 -53.56 36.27 -34.10
N ILE A 18 -52.80 35.71 -35.09
CA ILE A 18 -52.62 35.95 -36.55
C ILE A 18 -51.91 34.76 -37.30
N ALA A 19 -52.36 34.54 -38.55
CA ALA A 19 -51.73 34.03 -39.80
C ALA A 19 -51.17 32.60 -39.99
N SER A 20 -51.75 31.93 -41.00
CA SER A 20 -51.20 30.81 -41.77
C SER A 20 -50.73 31.31 -43.15
N ILE A 21 -49.57 30.84 -43.63
CA ILE A 21 -49.05 31.11 -44.99
C ILE A 21 -49.07 29.80 -45.79
N ILE A 22 -49.77 29.81 -46.93
CA ILE A 22 -49.75 28.80 -48.00
C ILE A 22 -49.00 29.45 -49.17
N ILE A 23 -47.98 28.79 -49.73
CA ILE A 23 -47.37 29.15 -51.01
C ILE A 23 -47.35 27.90 -51.90
N THR A 24 -48.06 27.97 -53.01
CA THR A 24 -48.03 27.04 -54.15
C THR A 24 -46.95 27.50 -55.14
N MET A 25 -46.07 26.58 -55.57
CA MET A 25 -45.09 26.84 -56.64
C MET A 25 -45.68 26.50 -58.02
N SER A 26 -45.57 27.46 -58.94
CA SER A 26 -45.94 27.37 -60.36
C SER A 26 -44.71 27.00 -61.20
N ILE A 27 -44.91 26.13 -62.19
CA ILE A 27 -43.90 25.60 -63.13
C ILE A 27 -43.79 26.55 -64.32
N LEU A 28 -42.57 26.79 -64.84
CA LEU A 28 -42.37 27.34 -66.18
C LEU A 28 -41.40 26.47 -67.01
N ASP A 29 -41.85 26.17 -68.22
CA ASP A 29 -41.20 25.44 -69.31
C ASP A 29 -39.85 26.04 -69.75
N LEU A 30 -38.96 25.18 -70.28
CA LEU A 30 -38.06 25.61 -71.36
C LEU A 30 -37.91 24.52 -72.43
N SER A 31 -38.18 24.95 -73.66
CA SER A 31 -38.34 24.15 -74.86
C SER A 31 -37.05 23.56 -75.44
N LEU A 32 -37.23 22.41 -76.07
CA LEU A 32 -36.28 21.59 -76.81
C LEU A 32 -35.89 22.26 -78.15
N VAL A 33 -34.59 22.39 -78.45
CA VAL A 33 -34.08 22.65 -79.81
C VAL A 33 -33.07 21.56 -80.17
N LEU A 34 -33.37 20.86 -81.27
CA LEU A 34 -32.61 19.74 -81.81
C LEU A 34 -31.66 20.25 -82.91
N LEU A 35 -30.39 19.84 -82.89
CA LEU A 35 -29.59 19.68 -84.13
C LEU A 35 -28.74 18.40 -84.07
N PRO A 36 -28.50 17.73 -85.23
CA PRO A 36 -28.04 16.35 -85.27
C PRO A 36 -26.52 16.23 -85.50
N THR A 37 -25.85 15.28 -84.85
CA THR A 37 -24.81 14.40 -85.44
C THR A 37 -24.30 13.37 -84.40
N LYS A 38 -24.37 12.08 -84.76
CA LYS A 38 -23.55 10.98 -84.21
C LYS A 38 -22.47 10.62 -85.26
N PRO A 39 -21.37 9.91 -84.95
CA PRO A 39 -20.86 9.55 -83.63
C PRO A 39 -19.34 9.82 -83.48
N ILE A 40 -18.90 10.29 -82.31
CA ILE A 40 -17.54 10.05 -81.83
C ILE A 40 -17.71 9.40 -80.46
N LYS A 41 -17.04 8.27 -80.24
CA LYS A 41 -16.89 7.65 -78.92
C LYS A 41 -16.24 8.67 -77.98
N ALA A 42 -17.06 9.49 -77.34
CA ALA A 42 -16.69 10.14 -76.10
C ALA A 42 -16.76 9.05 -75.04
N LEU A 43 -15.61 8.75 -74.41
CA LEU A 43 -15.58 8.25 -73.04
C LEU A 43 -16.38 9.27 -72.21
N LEU A 44 -17.69 9.03 -72.07
CA LEU A 44 -18.48 9.74 -71.10
C LEU A 44 -17.94 9.26 -69.75
N TYR A 45 -17.11 10.12 -69.16
CA TYR A 45 -17.01 10.26 -67.72
C TYR A 45 -18.43 10.17 -67.17
N ALA A 46 -18.78 9.00 -66.63
CA ALA A 46 -19.94 8.88 -65.78
C ALA A 46 -19.75 9.93 -64.68
N PRO A 47 -20.71 10.83 -64.42
CA PRO A 47 -20.67 11.56 -63.17
C PRO A 47 -20.62 10.49 -62.08
N ALA A 48 -19.56 10.54 -61.25
CA ALA A 48 -19.40 9.65 -60.12
C ALA A 48 -20.74 9.52 -59.41
N GLU A 49 -21.29 8.30 -59.43
CA GLU A 49 -22.50 8.01 -58.70
C GLU A 49 -22.24 8.35 -57.23
N SER A 50 -22.96 9.36 -56.73
CA SER A 50 -23.34 9.58 -55.34
C SER A 50 -22.32 9.11 -54.29
N SER A 51 -21.29 9.92 -54.02
CA SER A 51 -20.44 9.75 -52.84
C SER A 51 -21.20 10.09 -51.55
N GLY A 52 -21.89 9.08 -51.00
CA GLY A 52 -21.96 8.79 -49.57
C GLY A 52 -22.77 9.74 -48.68
N THR A 53 -24.09 9.52 -48.64
CA THR A 53 -24.98 9.95 -47.54
C THR A 53 -25.12 8.88 -46.45
N THR A 54 -24.25 7.87 -46.43
CA THR A 54 -24.39 6.67 -45.60
C THR A 54 -23.72 6.85 -44.23
N ALA A 55 -24.34 6.25 -43.21
CA ALA A 55 -23.86 6.32 -41.83
C ALA A 55 -22.58 5.48 -41.64
N PRO A 56 -21.74 5.79 -40.64
CA PRO A 56 -20.66 4.89 -40.22
C PRO A 56 -21.20 3.52 -39.79
N LYS A 57 -20.40 2.46 -39.93
CA LYS A 57 -20.68 1.22 -39.20
C LYS A 57 -20.60 1.42 -37.69
N THR A 58 -21.29 0.54 -36.97
CA THR A 58 -21.26 0.52 -35.50
C THR A 58 -19.85 0.22 -34.97
N PRO A 59 -19.38 0.96 -33.95
CA PRO A 59 -18.15 0.63 -33.23
C PRO A 59 -18.17 -0.78 -32.65
N THR A 60 -17.01 -1.45 -32.68
CA THR A 60 -16.87 -2.83 -32.18
C THR A 60 -15.97 -2.90 -30.94
N GLU A 61 -15.82 -4.08 -30.34
CA GLU A 61 -14.97 -4.31 -29.16
C GLU A 61 -15.30 -3.37 -27.98
N PHE A 62 -16.57 -2.99 -27.82
CA PHE A 62 -16.99 -2.09 -26.74
C PHE A 62 -16.83 -2.74 -25.38
N LYS A 63 -16.11 -2.07 -24.48
CA LYS A 63 -15.82 -2.52 -23.12
C LYS A 63 -16.08 -1.38 -22.13
N ALA A 64 -16.69 -1.74 -21.01
CA ALA A 64 -16.85 -0.88 -19.84
C ALA A 64 -16.09 -1.51 -18.67
N ILE A 65 -15.08 -0.80 -18.16
CA ILE A 65 -14.17 -1.27 -17.11
C ILE A 65 -14.44 -0.45 -15.84
N PRO A 66 -14.85 -1.08 -14.73
CA PRO A 66 -15.10 -0.36 -13.48
C PRO A 66 -13.79 0.15 -12.86
N GLY A 67 -13.86 1.32 -12.25
CA GLY A 67 -12.85 1.87 -11.36
C GLY A 67 -13.50 2.52 -10.14
N ASP A 68 -12.70 3.18 -9.32
CA ASP A 68 -13.23 3.94 -8.18
C ASP A 68 -13.88 5.23 -8.65
N SER A 69 -15.18 5.34 -8.42
CA SER A 69 -15.98 6.52 -8.77
C SER A 69 -15.86 6.90 -10.26
N GLN A 70 -15.51 5.92 -11.10
CA GLN A 70 -15.39 6.10 -12.53
C GLN A 70 -15.62 4.79 -13.28
N ILE A 71 -16.04 4.89 -14.55
CA ILE A 71 -16.05 3.77 -15.50
C ILE A 71 -15.28 4.20 -16.75
N THR A 72 -14.31 3.39 -17.16
CA THR A 72 -13.56 3.59 -18.41
C THR A 72 -14.22 2.81 -19.53
N LEU A 73 -14.66 3.53 -20.56
CA LEU A 73 -15.27 2.99 -21.77
C LEU A 73 -14.22 2.99 -22.89
N SER A 74 -14.13 1.89 -23.63
CA SER A 74 -13.22 1.77 -24.79
C SER A 74 -13.88 0.98 -25.91
N TRP A 75 -13.54 1.28 -27.15
CA TRP A 75 -14.07 0.62 -28.34
C TRP A 75 -13.08 0.70 -29.50
N LYS A 76 -13.36 -0.03 -30.57
CA LYS A 76 -12.67 0.07 -31.85
C LYS A 76 -13.46 0.94 -32.82
N ALA A 77 -12.79 1.92 -33.40
CA ALA A 77 -13.38 2.82 -34.39
C ALA A 77 -13.85 2.06 -35.64
N PRO A 78 -14.99 2.46 -36.25
CA PRO A 78 -15.36 1.95 -37.56
C PRO A 78 -14.42 2.48 -38.64
N THR A 79 -14.17 1.66 -39.66
CA THR A 79 -13.35 2.02 -40.83
C THR A 79 -14.16 2.07 -42.13
N GLN A 80 -15.45 1.74 -42.06
CA GLN A 80 -16.36 1.69 -43.19
C GLN A 80 -17.72 2.30 -42.84
N ASN A 81 -18.45 2.73 -43.86
CA ASN A 81 -19.87 3.04 -43.78
C ASN A 81 -20.71 1.75 -43.83
N GLU A 82 -22.00 1.87 -43.51
CA GLU A 82 -22.95 0.74 -43.52
C GLU A 82 -23.03 0.02 -44.88
N ASP A 83 -22.77 0.72 -45.97
CA ASP A 83 -22.73 0.19 -47.35
C ASP A 83 -21.38 -0.43 -47.75
N ASP A 84 -20.51 -0.71 -46.78
CA ASP A 84 -19.14 -1.23 -46.94
C ASP A 84 -18.14 -0.27 -47.63
N SER A 85 -18.55 0.95 -47.99
CA SER A 85 -17.61 1.97 -48.49
C SER A 85 -16.64 2.44 -47.40
N THR A 86 -15.51 3.02 -47.80
CA THR A 86 -14.51 3.51 -46.83
C THR A 86 -15.03 4.72 -46.05
N LEU A 87 -14.83 4.73 -44.74
CA LEU A 87 -15.21 5.86 -43.87
C LEU A 87 -14.06 6.86 -43.77
N GLU A 88 -14.22 8.03 -44.40
CA GLU A 88 -13.21 9.11 -44.38
C GLU A 88 -13.59 10.30 -43.49
N ASN A 89 -14.85 10.36 -43.06
CA ASN A 89 -15.45 11.54 -42.44
C ASN A 89 -16.07 11.26 -41.06
N LEU A 90 -15.49 10.34 -40.29
CA LEU A 90 -15.90 10.10 -38.91
C LEU A 90 -15.73 11.38 -38.08
N ALA A 91 -16.80 11.84 -37.43
CA ALA A 91 -16.78 13.05 -36.62
C ALA A 91 -16.69 12.79 -35.12
N GLY A 92 -17.19 11.64 -34.65
CA GLY A 92 -17.08 11.27 -33.25
C GLY A 92 -18.09 10.22 -32.81
N TYR A 93 -18.34 10.21 -31.51
CA TYR A 93 -19.16 9.20 -30.84
C TYR A 93 -20.18 9.83 -29.88
N GLU A 94 -21.32 9.18 -29.76
CA GLU A 94 -22.29 9.43 -28.69
C GLU A 94 -22.35 8.25 -27.74
N ILE A 95 -22.29 8.54 -26.45
CA ILE A 95 -22.31 7.54 -25.40
C ILE A 95 -23.59 7.71 -24.59
N TYR A 96 -24.24 6.60 -24.30
CA TYR A 96 -25.48 6.54 -23.55
C TYR A 96 -25.27 5.72 -22.28
N ARG A 97 -25.85 6.18 -21.18
CA ARG A 97 -25.80 5.52 -19.86
C ARG A 97 -27.19 5.30 -19.28
N SER A 98 -27.41 4.17 -18.66
CA SER A 98 -28.62 3.82 -17.92
C SER A 98 -28.27 3.17 -16.57
N MET A 99 -29.14 3.31 -15.57
CA MET A 99 -29.05 2.59 -14.28
C MET A 99 -30.03 1.41 -14.20
N ASP A 100 -31.01 1.34 -15.09
CA ASP A 100 -32.11 0.35 -15.10
C ASP A 100 -32.14 -0.51 -16.37
N ASN A 101 -31.17 -0.31 -17.27
CA ASN A 101 -31.08 -0.92 -18.59
C ASN A 101 -32.27 -0.61 -19.52
N ILE A 102 -33.05 0.42 -19.21
CA ILE A 102 -34.25 0.78 -19.97
C ILE A 102 -34.15 2.25 -20.39
N ASN A 103 -33.91 3.14 -19.43
CA ASN A 103 -33.87 4.58 -19.62
C ASN A 103 -32.43 5.04 -19.80
N PHE A 104 -32.06 5.34 -21.05
CA PHE A 104 -30.71 5.81 -21.41
C PHE A 104 -30.63 7.33 -21.54
N SER A 105 -29.68 7.92 -20.84
CA SER A 105 -29.30 9.34 -20.96
C SER A 105 -28.04 9.48 -21.81
N ASN A 106 -28.03 10.43 -22.74
CA ASN A 106 -26.87 10.76 -23.57
C ASN A 106 -25.83 11.57 -22.75
N LEU A 107 -24.59 11.10 -22.70
CA LEU A 107 -23.46 11.70 -21.98
C LEU A 107 -22.66 12.73 -22.79
N SER A 108 -22.71 12.69 -24.13
CA SER A 108 -22.03 13.64 -25.02
C SER A 108 -22.80 14.94 -25.24
N GLY A 109 -24.05 15.02 -24.76
CA GLY A 109 -24.70 16.30 -24.48
C GLY A 109 -25.69 16.81 -25.52
N ASN A 110 -26.14 16.02 -26.50
CA ASN A 110 -27.23 16.44 -27.38
C ASN A 110 -28.59 15.96 -26.88
N SER A 111 -29.26 16.77 -26.08
CA SER A 111 -30.72 16.74 -25.98
C SER A 111 -31.19 18.11 -25.48
N ILE A 112 -32.37 18.53 -25.89
CA ILE A 112 -32.96 19.79 -25.47
C ILE A 112 -34.27 19.38 -24.82
N ALA A 113 -34.30 19.41 -23.50
CA ALA A 113 -35.54 19.39 -22.74
C ALA A 113 -35.27 20.08 -21.40
N GLY A 114 -35.80 21.29 -21.24
CA GLY A 114 -35.93 21.95 -19.93
C GLY A 114 -34.75 22.77 -19.42
N GLY A 115 -33.77 23.11 -20.27
CA GLY A 115 -32.78 24.19 -20.07
C GLY A 115 -32.21 24.36 -18.65
N ILE A 116 -31.04 23.77 -18.39
CA ILE A 116 -29.93 24.32 -17.59
C ILE A 116 -28.70 23.42 -17.88
N PHE A 117 -27.61 24.06 -18.35
CA PHE A 117 -26.26 23.59 -18.74
C PHE A 117 -26.07 22.18 -19.31
N ARG A 118 -25.75 22.10 -20.61
CA ARG A 118 -25.13 20.89 -21.20
C ARG A 118 -23.68 21.12 -21.51
N LYS A 119 -22.84 20.22 -21.00
CA LYS A 119 -21.46 20.03 -21.43
C LYS A 119 -21.54 19.46 -22.85
N ASN A 120 -21.32 20.29 -23.88
CA ASN A 120 -21.12 19.80 -25.25
C ASN A 120 -19.75 19.11 -25.29
N ILE A 121 -19.71 17.81 -24.98
CA ILE A 121 -18.49 17.02 -25.12
C ILE A 121 -18.55 16.33 -26.47
N LEU A 122 -17.77 16.84 -27.41
CA LEU A 122 -17.45 16.07 -28.60
C LEU A 122 -16.46 14.96 -28.20
N ILE A 123 -16.87 13.70 -28.36
CA ILE A 123 -16.02 12.54 -28.09
C ILE A 123 -15.43 12.09 -29.42
N THR A 124 -14.15 12.38 -29.66
CA THR A 124 -13.43 11.99 -30.88
C THR A 124 -12.47 10.82 -30.66
N GLU A 125 -12.05 10.60 -29.43
CA GLU A 125 -11.17 9.50 -29.03
C GLU A 125 -11.95 8.19 -28.91
N THR A 126 -11.25 7.06 -29.01
CA THR A 126 -11.83 5.72 -28.81
C THR A 126 -11.83 5.28 -27.33
N ILE A 127 -11.73 6.26 -26.42
CA ILE A 127 -11.75 6.08 -24.97
C ILE A 127 -12.54 7.22 -24.32
N TYR A 128 -13.38 6.89 -23.34
CA TYR A 128 -14.11 7.87 -22.53
C TYR A 128 -14.14 7.43 -21.06
N ILE A 129 -13.95 8.38 -20.13
CA ILE A 129 -14.00 8.10 -18.70
C ILE A 129 -15.24 8.80 -18.13
N ASP A 130 -16.25 8.02 -17.78
CA ASP A 130 -17.41 8.50 -17.05
C ASP A 130 -17.04 8.65 -15.56
N ARG A 131 -17.02 9.89 -15.08
CA ARG A 131 -16.71 10.24 -13.68
C ARG A 131 -17.95 10.63 -12.88
N ASP A 132 -19.12 10.62 -13.50
CA ASP A 132 -20.39 11.00 -12.88
C ASP A 132 -21.14 9.75 -12.38
N VAL A 133 -20.40 8.74 -11.94
CA VAL A 133 -20.90 7.46 -11.43
C VAL A 133 -20.64 7.31 -9.94
N ILE A 134 -21.46 6.51 -9.28
CA ILE A 134 -21.36 6.26 -7.84
C ILE A 134 -20.98 4.79 -7.62
N ASN A 135 -20.00 4.57 -6.75
CA ASN A 135 -19.60 3.22 -6.34
C ASN A 135 -20.79 2.41 -5.79
N GLY A 136 -20.87 1.14 -6.18
CA GLY A 136 -21.95 0.23 -5.77
C GLY A 136 -23.24 0.34 -6.58
N ILE A 137 -23.39 1.34 -7.46
CA ILE A 137 -24.53 1.45 -8.38
C ILE A 137 -24.20 0.77 -9.71
N ILE A 138 -25.15 0.00 -10.25
CA ILE A 138 -25.00 -0.67 -11.54
C ILE A 138 -25.32 0.30 -12.69
N TYR A 139 -24.49 0.27 -13.73
CA TYR A 139 -24.63 1.08 -14.94
C TYR A 139 -24.55 0.21 -16.19
N TYR A 140 -25.27 0.65 -17.22
CA TYR A 140 -25.32 0.04 -18.54
C TYR A 140 -24.96 1.09 -19.58
N TYR A 141 -24.18 0.70 -20.59
CA TYR A 141 -23.72 1.60 -21.62
C TYR A 141 -23.98 1.06 -23.03
N LYS A 142 -24.18 1.98 -23.96
CA LYS A 142 -24.10 1.74 -25.40
C LYS A 142 -23.52 2.97 -26.09
N LEU A 143 -22.97 2.81 -27.29
CA LEU A 143 -22.45 3.93 -28.08
C LEU A 143 -22.90 3.89 -29.53
N ALA A 144 -22.84 5.03 -30.20
CA ALA A 144 -22.99 5.15 -31.65
C ALA A 144 -21.87 6.03 -32.21
N ALA A 145 -21.45 5.78 -33.45
CA ALA A 145 -20.56 6.67 -34.19
C ALA A 145 -21.38 7.61 -35.07
N PHE A 146 -20.85 8.80 -35.34
CA PHE A 146 -21.45 9.71 -36.32
C PHE A 146 -20.40 10.38 -37.20
N ASN A 147 -20.80 10.70 -38.43
CA ASN A 147 -19.93 11.36 -39.40
C ASN A 147 -20.13 12.89 -39.40
N THR A 148 -19.28 13.62 -40.13
CA THR A 148 -19.33 15.10 -40.19
C THR A 148 -20.61 15.67 -40.78
N ARG A 149 -21.43 14.83 -41.41
CA ARG A 149 -22.75 15.18 -41.96
C ARG A 149 -23.90 14.90 -40.97
N GLY A 150 -23.60 14.36 -39.79
CA GLY A 150 -24.59 14.08 -38.75
C GLY A 150 -25.36 12.76 -38.93
N TYR A 151 -24.88 11.84 -39.77
CA TYR A 151 -25.46 10.49 -39.86
C TYR A 151 -24.86 9.59 -38.78
N TYR A 152 -25.73 8.85 -38.11
CA TYR A 152 -25.41 8.00 -36.96
C TYR A 152 -25.46 6.52 -37.34
N SER A 153 -24.52 5.74 -36.81
CA SER A 153 -24.58 4.29 -36.84
C SER A 153 -25.72 3.76 -35.97
N GLU A 154 -26.08 2.49 -36.19
CA GLU A 154 -26.76 1.70 -35.15
C GLU A 154 -25.98 1.71 -33.83
N SER A 155 -26.69 1.52 -32.71
CA SER A 155 -26.06 1.42 -31.39
C SER A 155 -25.20 0.16 -31.28
N SER A 156 -24.09 0.28 -30.56
CA SER A 156 -23.24 -0.85 -30.17
C SER A 156 -24.04 -1.92 -29.43
N ILE A 157 -23.47 -3.11 -29.35
CA ILE A 157 -23.91 -4.10 -28.36
C ILE A 157 -23.97 -3.43 -26.97
N LEU A 158 -25.05 -3.71 -26.26
CA LEU A 158 -25.24 -3.25 -24.88
C LEU A 158 -24.14 -3.84 -24.00
N SER A 159 -23.51 -3.01 -23.15
CA SER A 159 -22.56 -3.52 -22.17
C SER A 159 -23.28 -4.43 -21.17
N SER A 160 -22.58 -5.43 -20.63
CA SER A 160 -23.02 -6.03 -19.36
C SER A 160 -23.14 -4.94 -18.30
N GLY A 161 -23.98 -5.15 -17.28
CA GLY A 161 -24.08 -4.22 -16.16
C GLY A 161 -22.75 -4.12 -15.42
N VAL A 162 -22.26 -2.90 -15.21
CA VAL A 162 -20.97 -2.60 -14.58
C VAL A 162 -21.18 -1.82 -13.30
N VAL A 163 -20.53 -2.25 -12.23
CA VAL A 163 -20.61 -1.61 -10.92
C VAL A 163 -19.23 -1.01 -10.59
N PRO A 164 -19.09 0.32 -10.50
CA PRO A 164 -17.87 0.94 -9.99
C PRO A 164 -17.66 0.48 -8.55
N THR A 165 -16.41 0.21 -8.18
CA THR A 165 -16.06 -0.31 -6.85
C THR A 165 -15.05 0.62 -6.19
N PRO A 166 -15.22 0.93 -4.89
CA PRO A 166 -14.26 1.78 -4.19
C PRO A 166 -12.89 1.11 -4.16
N GLN A 167 -11.84 1.91 -4.27
CA GLN A 167 -10.50 1.41 -4.03
C GLN A 167 -10.31 1.11 -2.55
N ILE A 168 -9.86 -0.09 -2.24
CA ILE A 168 -9.44 -0.48 -0.90
C ILE A 168 -8.00 -0.02 -0.74
N ILE A 169 -7.77 0.92 0.18
CA ILE A 169 -6.43 1.34 0.55
C ILE A 169 -5.88 0.31 1.57
N PRO A 170 -4.69 -0.28 1.34
CA PRO A 170 -4.08 -1.17 2.32
C PRO A 170 -3.83 -0.48 3.66
N THR A 171 -4.06 -1.19 4.77
CA THR A 171 -3.92 -0.70 6.15
C THR A 171 -3.01 -1.62 6.98
N ASN A 172 -2.75 -1.28 8.25
CA ASN A 172 -1.81 -2.01 9.12
C ASN A 172 -0.45 -2.25 8.44
N THR A 173 0.02 -1.21 7.75
CA THR A 173 1.23 -1.24 6.95
C THR A 173 2.45 -1.09 7.84
N SER A 174 3.43 -1.98 7.72
CA SER A 174 4.73 -1.83 8.39
C SER A 174 5.87 -2.36 7.53
N ILE A 175 7.06 -1.82 7.78
CA ILE A 175 8.34 -2.31 7.28
C ILE A 175 9.31 -2.33 8.46
N THR A 176 10.15 -3.35 8.50
CA THR A 176 11.22 -3.47 9.48
C THR A 176 12.44 -4.10 8.82
N ILE A 177 13.60 -3.42 8.89
CA ILE A 177 14.86 -3.89 8.34
C ILE A 177 15.60 -4.72 9.39
N ASN A 178 15.99 -5.94 9.04
CA ASN A 178 16.75 -6.85 9.91
C ASN A 178 16.16 -6.96 11.32
N GLU A 179 14.84 -7.19 11.40
CA GLU A 179 14.11 -7.30 12.68
C GLU A 179 14.24 -6.07 13.61
N GLY A 180 14.60 -4.90 13.06
CA GLY A 180 14.70 -3.63 13.80
C GLY A 180 16.12 -3.31 14.25
N ALA A 181 17.13 -3.96 13.67
CA ALA A 181 18.53 -3.67 13.94
C ALA A 181 18.87 -2.20 13.63
N GLN A 182 19.54 -1.53 14.56
CA GLN A 182 19.97 -0.13 14.39
C GLN A 182 21.16 0.01 13.42
N GLU A 183 21.97 -1.04 13.29
CA GLU A 183 23.21 -1.04 12.53
C GLU A 183 23.41 -2.35 11.77
N THR A 184 24.11 -2.31 10.64
CA THR A 184 24.57 -3.49 9.90
C THR A 184 25.90 -3.21 9.22
N THR A 185 26.70 -4.25 8.99
CA THR A 185 27.90 -4.21 8.14
C THR A 185 27.67 -4.80 6.74
N SER A 186 26.45 -5.29 6.48
CA SER A 186 26.06 -5.89 5.22
C SER A 186 25.11 -4.98 4.46
N GLN A 187 25.38 -4.77 3.16
CA GLN A 187 24.40 -4.13 2.28
C GLN A 187 23.17 -5.01 2.04
N GLY A 188 23.32 -6.33 2.14
CA GLY A 188 22.20 -7.27 2.06
C GLY A 188 21.45 -7.33 3.39
N VAL A 189 20.17 -6.99 3.37
CA VAL A 189 19.27 -6.98 4.52
C VAL A 189 17.99 -7.76 4.24
N ILE A 190 17.26 -8.14 5.27
CA ILE A 190 15.93 -8.75 5.16
C ILE A 190 14.90 -7.74 5.64
N LEU A 191 13.89 -7.48 4.81
CA LEU A 191 12.74 -6.67 5.16
C LEU A 191 11.64 -7.60 5.68
N THR A 192 11.06 -7.26 6.82
CA THR A 192 9.79 -7.82 7.29
C THR A 192 8.69 -6.81 7.00
N LEU A 193 7.65 -7.24 6.29
CA LEU A 193 6.59 -6.40 5.75
C LEU A 193 5.24 -6.89 6.26
N SER A 194 4.35 -5.96 6.59
CA SER A 194 2.95 -6.27 6.90
C SER A 194 2.05 -5.27 6.18
N ALA A 195 0.94 -5.76 5.64
CA ALA A 195 -0.17 -4.94 5.16
C ALA A 195 -1.45 -5.79 5.10
N THR A 196 -2.57 -5.20 5.47
CA THR A 196 -3.92 -5.76 5.30
C THR A 196 -4.48 -5.31 3.95
N ASN A 197 -5.11 -6.21 3.19
CA ASN A 197 -5.66 -5.97 1.86
C ASN A 197 -4.64 -5.56 0.77
N ALA A 198 -3.36 -5.92 0.94
CA ALA A 198 -2.34 -5.74 -0.10
C ALA A 198 -2.30 -6.95 -1.05
N ALA A 199 -2.26 -6.68 -2.35
CA ALA A 199 -2.01 -7.67 -3.40
C ALA A 199 -0.61 -7.51 -4.01
N GLN A 200 -0.12 -6.27 -4.06
CA GLN A 200 1.18 -5.91 -4.58
C GLN A 200 1.92 -5.00 -3.58
N MET A 201 3.23 -4.93 -3.72
CA MET A 201 4.10 -4.01 -2.99
C MET A 201 5.10 -3.35 -3.94
N LEU A 202 5.61 -2.20 -3.54
CA LEU A 202 6.63 -1.43 -4.25
C LEU A 202 7.70 -1.08 -3.22
N VAL A 203 8.92 -1.59 -3.39
CA VAL A 203 10.01 -1.43 -2.42
C VAL A 203 11.18 -0.71 -3.11
N GLY A 204 11.77 0.28 -2.44
CA GLY A 204 12.80 1.14 -3.05
C GLY A 204 13.75 1.76 -2.04
N ASN A 205 14.93 2.17 -2.52
CA ASN A 205 15.90 2.95 -1.74
C ASN A 205 15.65 4.46 -1.81
N THR A 206 14.68 4.89 -2.63
CA THR A 206 14.23 6.27 -2.77
C THR A 206 12.72 6.32 -2.63
N SER A 207 12.19 7.42 -2.08
CA SER A 207 10.76 7.58 -1.82
C SER A 207 9.93 7.80 -3.08
N ASP A 208 10.56 8.14 -4.21
CA ASP A 208 9.91 8.38 -5.51
C ASP A 208 9.79 7.12 -6.37
N PHE A 209 10.45 6.03 -5.96
CA PHE A 209 10.44 4.74 -6.65
C PHE A 209 10.77 4.82 -8.15
N ILE A 210 11.59 5.78 -8.57
CA ILE A 210 11.94 5.93 -10.00
C ILE A 210 12.59 4.63 -10.51
N GLY A 211 12.02 4.08 -11.59
CA GLY A 211 12.50 2.84 -12.20
C GLY A 211 12.13 1.56 -11.45
N VAL A 212 11.38 1.64 -10.35
CA VAL A 212 10.88 0.49 -9.60
C VAL A 212 9.48 0.11 -10.11
N SER A 213 9.22 -1.19 -10.24
CA SER A 213 7.91 -1.72 -10.65
C SER A 213 7.21 -2.44 -9.50
N TRP A 214 5.87 -2.41 -9.51
CA TRP A 214 5.05 -3.16 -8.57
C TRP A 214 5.31 -4.66 -8.69
N GLU A 215 5.48 -5.31 -7.55
CA GLU A 215 5.69 -6.76 -7.43
C GLU A 215 4.62 -7.40 -6.53
N PRO A 216 4.43 -8.73 -6.57
CA PRO A 216 3.51 -9.40 -5.66
C PRO A 216 3.85 -9.12 -4.19
N TYR A 217 2.83 -8.88 -3.37
CA TYR A 217 3.03 -8.66 -1.94
C TYR A 217 3.59 -9.91 -1.26
N ALA A 218 4.62 -9.71 -0.43
CA ALA A 218 5.21 -10.73 0.42
C ALA A 218 5.51 -10.14 1.81
N THR A 219 5.47 -10.97 2.85
CA THR A 219 5.76 -10.55 4.23
C THR A 219 7.25 -10.53 4.57
N SER A 220 8.10 -11.06 3.68
CA SER A 220 9.55 -11.05 3.81
C SER A 220 10.21 -10.85 2.44
N LYS A 221 11.27 -10.04 2.39
CA LYS A 221 12.02 -9.77 1.16
C LYS A 221 13.50 -9.49 1.45
N SER A 222 14.39 -10.16 0.73
CA SER A 222 15.82 -9.77 0.69
C SER A 222 16.00 -8.48 -0.10
N TRP A 223 16.78 -7.55 0.44
CA TRP A 223 16.97 -6.21 -0.11
C TRP A 223 18.43 -5.77 -0.06
N ILE A 224 18.83 -4.89 -0.98
CA ILE A 224 20.19 -4.34 -1.06
C ILE A 224 20.15 -2.84 -0.80
N LEU A 225 20.82 -2.41 0.27
CA LEU A 225 20.99 -1.01 0.64
C LEU A 225 21.93 -0.28 -0.32
N THR A 226 21.77 1.03 -0.44
CA THR A 226 22.72 1.87 -1.18
C THR A 226 24.12 1.76 -0.58
N SER A 227 25.14 1.83 -1.43
CA SER A 227 26.55 1.74 -1.02
C SER A 227 27.00 2.90 -0.14
N GLY A 228 28.14 2.70 0.52
CA GLY A 228 28.77 3.69 1.40
C GLY A 228 28.17 3.69 2.80
N ASP A 229 28.93 4.19 3.77
CA ASP A 229 28.53 4.20 5.16
C ASP A 229 27.45 5.24 5.45
N GLY A 230 26.77 5.07 6.59
CA GLY A 230 25.78 6.00 7.11
C GLY A 230 24.36 5.46 7.10
N LEU A 231 23.42 6.34 7.43
CA LEU A 231 22.00 6.02 7.52
C LEU A 231 21.45 5.62 6.15
N LYS A 232 20.82 4.45 6.09
CA LYS A 232 20.14 3.90 4.92
C LYS A 232 18.65 3.86 5.20
N THR A 233 17.86 4.22 4.21
CA THR A 233 16.39 4.22 4.30
C THR A 233 15.84 3.31 3.21
N VAL A 234 14.90 2.46 3.57
CA VAL A 234 14.13 1.65 2.63
C VAL A 234 12.67 2.08 2.72
N TYR A 235 12.09 2.39 1.58
CA TYR A 235 10.71 2.81 1.43
C TYR A 235 9.86 1.66 0.90
N VAL A 236 8.60 1.60 1.33
CA VAL A 236 7.60 0.69 0.78
C VAL A 236 6.24 1.38 0.64
N SER A 237 5.55 1.04 -0.44
CA SER A 237 4.12 1.29 -0.63
C SER A 237 3.42 -0.02 -0.98
N PHE A 238 2.17 -0.17 -0.56
CA PHE A 238 1.36 -1.36 -0.84
C PHE A 238 0.20 -1.01 -1.75
N LYS A 239 -0.24 -1.95 -2.58
CA LYS A 239 -1.37 -1.76 -3.49
C LYS A 239 -2.34 -2.93 -3.40
N SER A 240 -3.63 -2.65 -3.30
CA SER A 240 -4.68 -3.66 -3.28
C SER A 240 -5.02 -4.17 -4.68
N SER A 241 -5.77 -5.28 -4.76
CA SER A 241 -6.29 -5.82 -6.02
C SER A 241 -7.25 -4.85 -6.73
N THR A 242 -7.90 -3.96 -5.98
CA THR A 242 -8.78 -2.91 -6.53
C THR A 242 -8.01 -1.68 -7.04
N GLY A 243 -6.69 -1.63 -6.83
CA GLY A 243 -5.82 -0.57 -7.29
C GLY A 243 -5.52 0.54 -6.28
N GLY A 244 -6.13 0.51 -5.09
CA GLY A 244 -5.85 1.47 -4.03
C GLY A 244 -4.44 1.33 -3.49
N VAL A 245 -3.75 2.45 -3.29
CA VAL A 245 -2.33 2.52 -2.88
C VAL A 245 -2.21 3.12 -1.49
N SER A 246 -1.41 2.51 -0.62
CA SER A 246 -1.14 3.03 0.72
C SER A 246 -0.23 4.27 0.67
N GLU A 247 -0.17 5.00 1.78
CA GLU A 247 0.94 5.94 1.99
C GLU A 247 2.28 5.21 1.90
N THR A 248 3.32 5.95 1.48
CA THR A 248 4.69 5.45 1.50
C THR A 248 5.20 5.50 2.93
N ILE A 249 5.59 4.34 3.45
CA ILE A 249 6.25 4.22 4.75
C ILE A 249 7.71 3.81 4.56
N SER A 250 8.51 3.92 5.62
CA SER A 250 9.93 3.60 5.56
C SER A 250 10.45 3.08 6.89
N ASP A 251 11.58 2.41 6.82
CA ASP A 251 12.43 2.12 7.97
C ASP A 251 13.89 2.46 7.64
N THR A 252 14.71 2.61 8.67
CA THR A 252 16.11 3.04 8.54
C THR A 252 17.07 2.13 9.29
N ILE A 253 18.27 1.96 8.76
CA ILE A 253 19.38 1.23 9.40
C ILE A 253 20.70 1.94 9.09
N THR A 254 21.65 1.97 10.03
CA THR A 254 22.98 2.52 9.76
C THR A 254 23.88 1.43 9.16
N LEU A 255 24.32 1.61 7.91
CA LEU A 255 25.35 0.77 7.31
C LEU A 255 26.72 1.29 7.72
N ARG A 256 27.61 0.40 8.18
CA ARG A 256 29.01 0.74 8.45
C ARG A 256 29.92 -0.22 7.71
N ALA A 257 31.08 0.27 7.31
CA ALA A 257 32.16 -0.61 6.90
C ALA A 257 32.43 -1.61 8.04
N PRO A 258 32.74 -2.88 7.72
CA PRO A 258 33.42 -3.74 8.68
C PRO A 258 34.63 -2.96 9.19
N GLU A 259 34.78 -2.82 10.51
CA GLU A 259 35.95 -2.14 11.08
C GLU A 259 37.20 -2.79 10.47
N GLU A 260 37.96 -2.02 9.68
CA GLU A 260 39.31 -2.41 9.29
C GLU A 260 40.13 -2.37 10.57
N GLU A 261 40.29 -3.55 11.16
CA GLU A 261 41.20 -3.79 12.26
C GLU A 261 42.61 -3.48 11.73
N THR A 262 43.11 -2.27 11.99
CA THR A 262 44.50 -1.93 11.73
C THR A 262 45.35 -2.82 12.62
N GLU A 263 45.91 -3.89 12.04
CA GLU A 263 46.81 -4.82 12.69
C GLU A 263 47.96 -4.07 13.38
N ILE A 264 47.89 -3.96 14.70
CA ILE A 264 49.07 -3.83 15.54
C ILE A 264 49.68 -5.25 15.56
N PRO A 265 50.96 -5.45 15.20
CA PRO A 265 51.49 -6.79 15.01
C PRO A 265 51.63 -7.48 16.37
N GLU A 266 50.63 -8.28 16.75
CA GLU A 266 50.72 -9.20 17.86
C GLU A 266 50.94 -10.63 17.35
N LYS A 267 51.86 -11.29 18.06
CA LYS A 267 52.60 -12.51 17.78
C LYS A 267 51.67 -13.75 17.64
N PRO A 268 52.06 -14.78 16.84
CA PRO A 268 51.10 -15.67 16.20
C PRO A 268 50.43 -16.64 17.18
N THR A 269 49.11 -16.77 17.08
CA THR A 269 48.35 -17.84 17.75
C THR A 269 47.23 -18.33 16.83
N GLU A 270 47.06 -19.66 16.82
CA GLU A 270 46.41 -20.50 15.80
C GLU A 270 44.93 -20.19 15.48
N GLU A 271 44.59 -20.41 14.21
CA GLU A 271 43.30 -20.20 13.53
C GLU A 271 42.17 -21.10 14.08
N PRO A 272 40.95 -20.59 14.34
CA PRO A 272 39.79 -21.44 14.61
C PRO A 272 38.91 -21.65 13.35
N PRO A 273 38.20 -22.80 13.24
CA PRO A 273 37.60 -23.28 12.00
C PRO A 273 36.20 -22.71 11.72
N LYS A 274 35.87 -22.67 10.41
CA LYS A 274 34.57 -22.32 9.82
C LYS A 274 33.38 -23.04 10.47
N GLU A 275 32.36 -22.26 10.80
CA GLU A 275 31.09 -22.72 11.36
C GLU A 275 30.14 -23.20 10.25
N THR A 276 29.74 -24.47 10.32
CA THR A 276 28.64 -25.04 9.55
C THR A 276 27.90 -26.04 10.45
N ALA A 277 26.55 -25.99 10.41
CA ALA A 277 25.57 -27.02 10.80
C ALA A 277 24.81 -26.93 12.15
N SER A 278 23.50 -26.74 11.99
CA SER A 278 22.34 -27.44 12.59
C SER A 278 22.14 -27.58 14.13
N THR A 279 21.23 -26.75 14.65
CA THR A 279 20.01 -27.01 15.45
C THR A 279 19.89 -28.13 16.51
N GLN A 280 20.91 -28.88 16.93
CA GLN A 280 20.76 -29.86 18.03
C GLN A 280 21.77 -29.78 19.20
N GLU A 281 22.76 -28.87 19.21
CA GLU A 281 23.74 -28.71 20.31
C GLU A 281 23.42 -27.63 21.37
N LEU A 282 22.31 -26.91 21.21
CA LEU A 282 22.08 -25.61 21.89
C LEU A 282 21.90 -25.68 23.41
N GLY A 283 21.43 -26.80 23.96
CA GLY A 283 21.25 -26.99 25.41
C GLY A 283 22.54 -27.32 26.17
N VAL A 284 23.59 -27.76 25.47
CA VAL A 284 24.85 -28.23 26.07
C VAL A 284 25.78 -27.06 26.38
N THR A 285 25.71 -25.97 25.61
CA THR A 285 26.64 -24.83 25.74
C THR A 285 26.36 -23.95 26.97
N ILE A 286 25.10 -23.66 27.31
CA ILE A 286 24.76 -22.79 28.46
C ILE A 286 25.17 -23.43 29.79
N LYS A 287 24.84 -24.72 29.97
CA LYS A 287 25.21 -25.47 31.17
C LYS A 287 26.73 -25.50 31.36
N LYS A 288 27.47 -25.71 30.27
CA LYS A 288 28.94 -25.68 30.27
C LYS A 288 29.48 -24.32 30.73
N VAL A 289 28.97 -23.21 30.20
CA VAL A 289 29.40 -21.86 30.61
C VAL A 289 29.11 -21.60 32.09
N ILE A 290 27.94 -22.01 32.58
CA ILE A 290 27.56 -21.86 34.00
C ILE A 290 28.46 -22.70 34.91
N GLU A 291 28.77 -23.94 34.54
CA GLU A 291 29.64 -24.83 35.32
C GLU A 291 31.09 -24.35 35.35
N GLU A 292 31.61 -23.87 34.23
CA GLU A 292 32.94 -23.26 34.16
C GLU A 292 33.01 -22.00 35.02
N GLU A 293 32.01 -21.12 34.91
CA GLU A 293 31.99 -19.88 35.67
C GLU A 293 31.84 -20.12 37.18
N LYS A 294 31.06 -21.13 37.60
CA LYS A 294 30.98 -21.55 39.01
C LYS A 294 32.34 -21.97 39.58
N LYS A 295 33.20 -22.63 38.78
CA LYS A 295 34.55 -23.03 39.20
C LYS A 295 35.50 -21.84 39.34
N LEU A 296 35.26 -20.78 38.55
CA LEU A 296 36.08 -19.58 38.53
C LEU A 296 35.75 -18.59 39.66
N VAL A 297 34.60 -18.74 40.32
CA VAL A 297 34.24 -17.98 41.52
C VAL A 297 34.95 -18.58 42.74
N THR A 298 36.01 -17.93 43.20
CA THR A 298 36.80 -18.39 44.36
C THR A 298 36.43 -17.69 45.66
N LYS A 299 35.92 -16.45 45.60
CA LYS A 299 35.45 -15.69 46.76
C LYS A 299 34.35 -14.70 46.35
N VAL A 300 33.20 -14.76 47.02
CA VAL A 300 32.08 -13.86 46.78
C VAL A 300 32.25 -12.54 47.55
N ASP A 301 32.15 -11.41 46.85
CA ASP A 301 32.13 -10.06 47.43
C ASP A 301 30.67 -9.56 47.52
N LYS A 302 30.11 -9.60 48.73
CA LYS A 302 28.74 -9.17 49.00
C LYS A 302 28.50 -7.67 48.78
N ASN A 303 29.52 -6.83 48.93
CA ASN A 303 29.36 -5.40 48.68
C ASN A 303 29.29 -5.12 47.18
N LEU A 304 30.13 -5.80 46.39
CA LEU A 304 30.04 -5.74 44.94
C LEU A 304 28.69 -6.25 44.46
N SER A 305 28.28 -7.47 44.87
CA SER A 305 27.01 -8.07 44.43
C SER A 305 25.81 -7.16 44.72
N LYS A 306 25.77 -6.51 45.90
CA LYS A 306 24.74 -5.51 46.24
C LYS A 306 24.79 -4.28 45.35
N ARG A 307 25.99 -3.75 45.07
CA ARG A 307 26.17 -2.53 44.27
C ARG A 307 25.70 -2.72 42.84
N VAL A 308 25.95 -3.88 42.25
CA VAL A 308 25.53 -4.19 40.86
C VAL A 308 24.18 -4.89 40.78
N SER A 309 23.54 -5.14 41.92
CA SER A 309 22.23 -5.78 42.00
C SER A 309 21.20 -5.08 41.11
N GLY A 310 20.50 -5.86 40.30
CA GLY A 310 19.50 -5.38 39.36
C GLY A 310 20.06 -4.83 38.05
N ASN A 311 21.37 -4.83 37.85
CA ASN A 311 21.97 -4.42 36.57
C ASN A 311 22.24 -5.64 35.68
N ILE A 312 22.26 -5.36 34.38
CA ILE A 312 22.87 -6.24 33.39
C ILE A 312 24.35 -5.89 33.32
N LEU A 313 25.20 -6.91 33.35
CA LEU A 313 26.66 -6.81 33.31
C LEU A 313 27.19 -7.41 32.01
N LEU A 314 28.13 -6.71 31.39
CA LEU A 314 28.81 -7.15 30.18
C LEU A 314 30.27 -7.45 30.50
N GLN A 315 30.71 -8.69 30.28
CA GLN A 315 32.12 -9.06 30.42
C GLN A 315 32.93 -8.48 29.24
N VAL A 316 33.75 -7.47 29.54
CA VAL A 316 34.53 -6.76 28.50
C VAL A 316 35.85 -7.44 28.13
N GLU A 317 36.29 -8.42 28.93
CA GLU A 317 37.57 -9.14 28.77
C GLU A 317 37.38 -10.56 28.21
N LYS A 318 36.20 -10.86 27.65
CA LYS A 318 35.83 -12.15 27.03
C LYS A 318 34.96 -11.86 25.80
N ARG A 319 34.25 -12.87 25.27
CA ARG A 319 33.36 -12.79 24.09
C ARG A 319 32.09 -11.92 24.27
N GLY A 320 32.13 -10.90 25.13
CA GLY A 320 30.98 -10.02 25.38
C GLY A 320 29.81 -10.70 26.11
N GLU A 321 30.11 -11.66 27.00
CA GLU A 321 29.09 -12.41 27.73
C GLU A 321 28.25 -11.49 28.64
N ALA A 322 26.93 -11.62 28.54
CA ALA A 322 25.98 -10.83 29.32
C ALA A 322 25.44 -11.62 30.53
N TRP A 323 25.32 -10.92 31.65
CA TRP A 323 24.89 -11.48 32.92
C TRP A 323 23.89 -10.56 33.61
N TYR A 324 22.77 -11.08 34.10
CA TYR A 324 21.82 -10.31 34.90
C TYR A 324 22.02 -10.60 36.39
N VAL A 325 22.24 -9.57 37.21
CA VAL A 325 22.35 -9.73 38.66
C VAL A 325 20.97 -9.62 39.29
N TYR A 326 20.40 -10.74 39.71
CA TYR A 326 19.02 -10.78 40.16
C TYR A 326 18.85 -10.15 41.56
N PRO A 327 17.97 -9.14 41.75
CA PRO A 327 17.87 -8.41 43.01
C PRO A 327 17.52 -9.24 44.24
N ASN A 328 16.80 -10.35 44.09
CA ASN A 328 16.31 -11.12 45.24
C ASN A 328 17.39 -12.00 45.89
N ASN A 329 18.44 -12.39 45.15
CA ASN A 329 19.49 -13.28 45.68
C ASN A 329 20.92 -12.80 45.38
N GLU A 330 21.07 -11.67 44.70
CA GLU A 330 22.36 -11.04 44.38
C GLU A 330 23.27 -11.93 43.51
N LYS A 331 22.71 -12.97 42.88
CA LYS A 331 23.46 -13.87 41.98
C LYS A 331 23.40 -13.38 40.55
N LYS A 332 24.47 -13.61 39.79
CA LYS A 332 24.53 -13.37 38.35
C LYS A 332 23.96 -14.57 37.59
N TYR A 333 23.09 -14.29 36.62
CA TYR A 333 22.48 -15.29 35.75
C TYR A 333 22.98 -15.06 34.34
N TYR A 334 23.48 -16.12 33.71
CA TYR A 334 23.99 -16.05 32.34
C TYR A 334 22.84 -15.78 31.38
N LEU A 335 22.96 -14.73 30.57
CA LEU A 335 21.94 -14.35 29.59
C LEU A 335 22.17 -15.00 28.23
N GLY A 336 23.34 -15.58 27.96
CA GLY A 336 23.59 -16.31 26.72
C GLY A 336 23.24 -15.49 25.47
N ARG A 337 22.52 -16.11 24.53
CA ARG A 337 22.04 -15.46 23.31
C ARG A 337 20.71 -14.76 23.57
N PRO A 338 20.22 -13.90 22.66
CA PRO A 338 18.98 -13.14 22.87
C PRO A 338 17.76 -13.96 23.32
N LYS A 339 17.60 -15.19 22.77
CA LYS A 339 16.52 -16.10 23.20
C LYS A 339 16.71 -16.62 24.64
N ASP A 340 17.95 -16.94 25.00
CA ASP A 340 18.29 -17.47 26.33
C ASP A 340 18.12 -16.37 27.39
N ALA A 341 18.46 -15.13 27.04
CA ALA A 341 18.28 -13.95 27.86
C ALA A 341 16.80 -13.72 28.15
N PHE A 342 15.95 -13.81 27.12
CA PHE A 342 14.50 -13.72 27.26
C PHE A 342 13.94 -14.79 28.21
N ASP A 343 14.35 -16.05 28.05
CA ASP A 343 13.89 -17.16 28.89
C ASP A 343 14.31 -16.96 30.36
N VAL A 344 15.54 -16.50 30.59
CA VAL A 344 16.09 -16.17 31.91
C VAL A 344 15.33 -15.01 32.56
N MET A 345 15.14 -13.93 31.81
CA MET A 345 14.49 -12.72 32.29
C MET A 345 13.01 -12.97 32.63
N LYS A 346 12.30 -13.76 31.81
CA LYS A 346 10.91 -14.12 32.06
C LYS A 346 10.76 -15.04 33.28
N LYS A 347 11.63 -16.05 33.44
CA LYS A 347 11.58 -16.94 34.62
C LYS A 347 11.90 -16.24 35.95
N LEU A 348 12.71 -15.19 35.93
CA LEU A 348 13.03 -14.37 37.11
C LEU A 348 12.08 -13.17 37.29
N GLY A 349 11.09 -13.02 36.41
CA GLY A 349 10.15 -11.92 36.40
C GLY A 349 9.18 -11.95 37.59
N LEU A 350 8.78 -10.76 38.03
CA LEU A 350 7.77 -10.54 39.06
C LEU A 350 6.45 -10.15 38.39
N GLY A 351 5.37 -10.90 38.66
CA GLY A 351 4.05 -10.51 38.19
C GLY A 351 3.60 -9.15 38.73
N ALA A 352 3.05 -8.30 37.87
CA ALA A 352 2.49 -7.00 38.20
C ALA A 352 1.20 -6.78 37.40
N THR A 353 0.27 -5.99 37.97
CA THR A 353 -0.95 -5.59 37.28
C THR A 353 -0.63 -4.63 36.14
N HIS A 354 -1.46 -4.64 35.09
CA HIS A 354 -1.31 -3.73 33.95
C HIS A 354 -1.38 -2.27 34.42
N GLU A 355 -2.29 -1.99 35.36
CA GLU A 355 -2.43 -0.67 35.97
C GLU A 355 -1.13 -0.21 36.65
N PHE A 356 -0.42 -1.10 37.36
CA PHE A 356 0.83 -0.73 38.02
C PHE A 356 1.92 -0.35 37.02
N ILE A 357 2.04 -1.09 35.92
CA ILE A 357 3.06 -0.85 34.87
C ILE A 357 2.74 0.44 34.10
N SER A 358 1.48 0.64 33.69
CA SER A 358 1.06 1.77 32.87
C SER A 358 0.94 3.10 33.64
N SER A 359 0.64 3.07 34.93
CA SER A 359 0.48 4.28 35.76
C SER A 359 1.81 4.94 36.17
N HIS A 360 2.94 4.26 36.02
CA HIS A 360 4.25 4.74 36.48
C HIS A 360 5.18 5.09 35.31
N THR A 361 5.51 6.37 35.19
CA THR A 361 6.62 6.83 34.35
C THR A 361 7.97 6.74 35.06
N ILE A 362 7.96 6.78 36.39
CA ILE A 362 9.11 6.58 37.28
C ILE A 362 8.70 5.56 38.34
N PHE A 363 9.41 4.44 38.40
CA PHE A 363 9.06 3.31 39.25
C PHE A 363 9.64 3.44 40.68
N PRO A 364 8.94 2.90 41.70
CA PRO A 364 9.39 2.94 43.09
C PRO A 364 10.60 2.03 43.32
N SER A 365 11.43 2.37 44.32
CA SER A 365 12.69 1.66 44.63
C SER A 365 12.56 0.15 44.81
N ARG A 366 11.38 -0.34 45.24
CA ARG A 366 11.10 -1.78 45.48
C ARG A 366 11.13 -2.66 44.23
N VAL A 367 10.97 -2.07 43.04
CA VAL A 367 10.97 -2.79 41.75
C VAL A 367 12.16 -2.45 40.87
N LEU A 368 13.05 -1.55 41.29
CA LEU A 368 14.23 -1.19 40.51
C LEU A 368 15.15 -2.39 40.31
N GLY A 369 15.58 -2.56 39.07
CA GLY A 369 16.42 -3.66 38.64
C GLY A 369 15.69 -4.99 38.52
N LYS A 370 14.38 -5.03 38.74
CA LYS A 370 13.56 -6.22 38.53
C LYS A 370 12.96 -6.21 37.13
N ILE A 371 12.54 -7.39 36.71
CA ILE A 371 11.74 -7.59 35.50
C ILE A 371 10.29 -7.73 35.96
N LEU A 372 9.40 -6.89 35.47
CA LEU A 372 7.97 -6.97 35.71
C LEU A 372 7.30 -7.70 34.56
N LEU A 373 6.42 -8.64 34.87
CA LEU A 373 5.57 -9.34 33.91
C LEU A 373 4.15 -8.82 34.06
N ASP A 374 3.58 -8.32 32.97
CA ASP A 374 2.17 -7.96 32.95
C ASP A 374 1.32 -9.23 32.95
N VAL A 375 0.66 -9.53 34.07
CA VAL A 375 -0.14 -10.76 34.22
C VAL A 375 -1.60 -10.59 33.77
N GLU A 376 -2.01 -9.37 33.43
CA GLU A 376 -3.38 -9.03 33.02
C GLU A 376 -3.50 -8.83 31.51
N GLN A 377 -2.37 -8.68 30.81
CA GLN A 377 -2.26 -8.63 29.35
C GLN A 377 -1.63 -9.92 28.79
N HIS A 378 -0.91 -9.81 27.66
CA HIS A 378 -0.28 -10.92 26.94
C HIS A 378 1.00 -11.50 27.60
N GLY A 379 1.28 -11.19 28.87
CA GLY A 379 2.48 -11.69 29.55
C GLY A 379 3.76 -10.94 29.17
N GLU A 380 3.62 -9.68 28.78
CA GLU A 380 4.71 -8.78 28.37
C GLU A 380 5.70 -8.57 29.52
N ALA A 381 6.99 -8.48 29.18
CA ALA A 381 8.06 -8.25 30.15
C ALA A 381 8.61 -6.83 30.07
N TYR A 382 8.95 -6.24 31.22
CA TYR A 382 9.54 -4.91 31.34
C TYR A 382 10.71 -4.92 32.33
N TYR A 383 11.90 -4.53 31.90
CA TYR A 383 13.04 -4.30 32.80
C TYR A 383 12.97 -2.90 33.39
N ILE A 384 12.94 -2.80 34.72
CA ILE A 384 12.93 -1.51 35.39
C ILE A 384 14.37 -1.08 35.65
N TYR A 385 14.92 -0.18 34.83
CA TYR A 385 16.33 0.16 34.90
C TYR A 385 16.67 0.93 36.19
N PRO A 386 17.64 0.49 37.02
CA PRO A 386 17.92 1.13 38.31
C PRO A 386 18.36 2.59 38.23
N LYS A 387 18.97 3.01 37.12
CA LYS A 387 19.60 4.34 37.00
C LYS A 387 18.58 5.44 36.76
N ASP A 388 17.66 5.22 35.82
CA ASP A 388 16.65 6.22 35.44
C ASP A 388 15.24 5.89 35.95
N LYS A 389 15.07 4.70 36.55
CA LYS A 389 13.83 4.22 37.16
C LYS A 389 12.70 4.03 36.15
N ARG A 390 13.00 3.86 34.87
CA ARG A 390 12.02 3.65 33.81
C ARG A 390 11.87 2.18 33.44
N ALA A 391 10.71 1.83 32.90
CA ALA A 391 10.46 0.51 32.33
C ALA A 391 10.96 0.44 30.88
N TYR A 392 11.64 -0.65 30.55
CA TYR A 392 12.13 -0.96 29.21
C TYR A 392 11.53 -2.28 28.75
N TYR A 393 10.82 -2.24 27.63
CA TYR A 393 10.10 -3.39 27.07
C TYR A 393 11.06 -4.53 26.67
N LEU A 394 10.70 -5.77 27.01
CA LEU A 394 11.51 -6.98 26.90
C LEU A 394 10.80 -8.13 26.16
N ASP A 395 9.74 -7.87 25.41
CA ASP A 395 8.88 -8.95 24.92
C ASP A 395 9.48 -9.77 23.75
N ARG A 396 10.52 -9.25 23.07
CA ARG A 396 11.20 -9.95 21.96
C ARG A 396 12.70 -10.13 22.25
N PRO A 397 13.34 -11.19 21.71
CA PRO A 397 14.78 -11.38 21.84
C PRO A 397 15.62 -10.16 21.41
N ALA A 398 15.22 -9.46 20.35
CA ALA A 398 15.88 -8.23 19.90
C ALA A 398 15.81 -7.09 20.94
N ASP A 399 14.68 -6.97 21.65
CA ASP A 399 14.50 -5.97 22.70
C ASP A 399 15.39 -6.27 23.93
N ALA A 400 15.51 -7.55 24.29
CA ALA A 400 16.45 -8.00 25.33
C ALA A 400 17.91 -7.69 24.94
N PHE A 401 18.28 -7.92 23.69
CA PHE A 401 19.62 -7.61 23.19
C PHE A 401 19.93 -6.10 23.22
N ARG A 402 18.98 -5.27 22.78
CA ARG A 402 19.10 -3.81 22.86
C ARG A 402 19.32 -3.35 24.29
N ILE A 403 18.52 -3.85 25.23
CA ILE A 403 18.65 -3.53 26.66
C ILE A 403 20.02 -3.98 27.22
N MET A 404 20.50 -5.16 26.84
CA MET A 404 21.84 -5.62 27.24
C MET A 404 22.94 -4.69 26.72
N LYS A 405 22.86 -4.23 25.46
CA LYS A 405 23.84 -3.33 24.84
C LYS A 405 23.79 -1.90 25.41
N GLU A 406 22.60 -1.34 25.56
CA GLU A 406 22.40 0.08 25.93
C GLU A 406 22.52 0.32 27.43
N LEU A 407 22.02 -0.61 28.25
CA LEU A 407 21.90 -0.43 29.70
C LEU A 407 22.90 -1.28 30.48
N GLY A 408 23.60 -2.17 29.79
CA GLY A 408 24.62 -3.05 30.37
C GLY A 408 25.81 -2.28 30.93
N LEU A 409 26.27 -2.70 32.11
CA LEU A 409 27.47 -2.17 32.74
C LEU A 409 28.66 -3.07 32.43
N GLY A 410 29.72 -2.50 31.86
CA GLY A 410 30.97 -3.20 31.67
C GLY A 410 31.56 -3.68 33.00
N ILE A 411 32.05 -4.92 33.04
CA ILE A 411 32.71 -5.49 34.21
C ILE A 411 33.90 -6.37 33.78
N THR A 412 34.97 -6.33 34.56
CA THR A 412 36.16 -7.17 34.35
C THR A 412 35.89 -8.62 34.75
N ASN A 413 36.65 -9.57 34.21
CA ASN A 413 36.60 -10.98 34.61
C ASN A 413 36.95 -11.15 36.10
N SER A 414 37.88 -10.34 36.61
CA SER A 414 38.25 -10.35 38.03
C SER A 414 37.08 -9.95 38.92
N ASP A 415 36.33 -8.92 38.56
CA ASP A 415 35.23 -8.43 39.39
C ASP A 415 33.96 -9.27 39.24
N ILE A 416 33.63 -9.70 38.01
CA ILE A 416 32.42 -10.51 37.82
C ILE A 416 32.53 -11.88 38.49
N ARG A 417 33.75 -12.43 38.63
CA ARG A 417 34.01 -13.69 39.36
C ARG A 417 33.97 -13.54 40.88
N LYS A 418 33.73 -12.33 41.39
CA LYS A 418 33.40 -12.09 42.80
C LYS A 418 31.88 -12.10 43.04
N ILE A 419 31.07 -12.40 42.02
CA ILE A 419 29.60 -12.50 42.13
C ILE A 419 29.21 -13.97 41.95
N ASP A 420 28.39 -14.48 42.87
CA ASP A 420 27.93 -15.87 42.85
C ASP A 420 27.05 -16.16 41.61
N VAL A 421 27.13 -17.38 41.06
CA VAL A 421 26.43 -17.77 39.83
C VAL A 421 25.10 -18.43 40.16
N GLY A 422 24.02 -17.87 39.60
CA GLY A 422 22.68 -18.42 39.64
C GLY A 422 22.44 -19.39 38.49
N GLU A 423 21.56 -20.36 38.72
CA GLU A 423 21.09 -21.29 37.69
C GLU A 423 19.58 -21.38 37.78
N ILE A 424 18.92 -21.32 36.63
CA ILE A 424 17.47 -21.45 36.55
C ILE A 424 17.14 -22.92 36.29
N ARG A 425 16.35 -23.51 37.19
CA ARG A 425 15.91 -24.90 37.07
C ARG A 425 14.77 -25.07 36.06
#